data_AF-A0A517YVY2-F1
#
_entry.id   AF-A0A517YVY2-F1
#
_cell.length_a   1.000
_cell.length_b   1.000
_cell.length_c   1.000
_cell.angle_alpha   90.00
_cell.angle_beta   90.00
_cell.angle_gamma   90.00
#
_symmetry.space_group_name_H-M   'P 1'
#
loop_
_entity.id
_entity.type
_entity.pdbx_description
1 polymer ?
#
loop_
_entity_poly.entity_id
_entity_poly.type
_entity_poly.pdbx_seq_one_letter_code
_entity_poly.pdbx_strand_id
1 'polypeptide(L)'
;MIKFHCDKCGQKLGVSPEYAGKKVKCTGCGVAHIVPACGDEMESKAYSEGYELGMLPEGAVKSDHKKTKEEIEAVLEKESATLIGHGMIKCPHCGKAVKEGVKLCVNCGEFIHKGGEKHGMGEELAKVAGKMAMGFGAAVMVGGLVAVIAGAIWAGIVILSGYEVGYVAIGIGFLVGLAVTVIAGKQSAQVGTAAAGLAVVGLLVGKLIIMQWGVPSLMAGEFAKMPGMVEIAMAGKMSEEKAFSSRVQTVLNRRAERGDDEERPLPTTIEEQMMAEIGAAASKMGADEKKSLVRRFMVDPMLGEMTIMDRLKDVFSAWDGLWCLLAVTTAFGMGKGKE
;
A
#
# COMPACT_ATOMS: atom_id res chain seq x y z
N MET A 1 -1.54 -6.22 19.69
CA MET A 1 -0.23 -6.11 20.37
C MET A 1 -0.31 -4.91 21.29
N ILE A 2 -0.17 -5.10 22.60
CA ILE A 2 -0.28 -4.05 23.61
C ILE A 2 1.07 -3.34 23.71
N LYS A 3 1.09 -2.01 23.56
CA LYS A 3 2.31 -1.19 23.60
C LYS A 3 2.30 -0.31 24.84
N PHE A 4 3.34 -0.39 25.65
CA PHE A 4 3.49 0.46 26.85
C PHE A 4 4.97 0.83 27.07
N HIS A 5 5.24 1.79 27.93
CA HIS A 5 6.61 2.24 28.24
C HIS A 5 7.06 1.68 29.60
N CYS A 6 8.35 1.38 29.72
CA CYS A 6 8.95 1.01 31.00
C CYS A 6 9.15 2.25 31.87
N ASP A 7 8.56 2.27 33.08
CA ASP A 7 8.62 3.42 34.00
C ASP A 7 10.05 3.74 34.50
N LYS A 8 11.00 2.80 34.37
CA LYS A 8 12.38 2.98 34.82
C LYS A 8 13.34 3.48 33.73
N CYS A 9 13.28 2.92 32.52
CA CYS A 9 14.22 3.24 31.44
C CYS A 9 13.57 3.89 30.21
N GLY A 10 12.24 4.07 30.19
CA GLY A 10 11.52 4.67 29.07
C GLY A 10 11.40 3.79 27.83
N GLN A 11 11.96 2.58 27.82
CA GLN A 11 11.91 1.70 26.65
C GLN A 11 10.47 1.30 26.33
N LYS A 12 10.10 1.40 25.04
CA LYS A 12 8.81 0.95 24.52
C LYS A 12 8.79 -0.57 24.39
N LEU A 13 7.84 -1.21 25.04
CA LEU A 13 7.63 -2.66 25.05
C LEU A 13 6.36 -2.99 24.26
N GLY A 14 6.39 -4.11 23.53
CA GLY A 14 5.26 -4.63 22.77
C GLY A 14 5.05 -6.10 23.07
N VAL A 15 3.86 -6.47 23.57
CA VAL A 15 3.53 -7.85 23.95
C VAL A 15 2.21 -8.31 23.33
N SER A 16 2.03 -9.63 23.21
CA SER A 16 0.78 -10.23 22.73
C SER A 16 -0.38 -9.93 23.73
N PRO A 17 -1.63 -9.76 23.27
CA PRO A 17 -2.79 -9.55 24.15
C PRO A 17 -2.98 -10.62 25.23
N GLU A 18 -2.51 -11.85 25.01
CA GLU A 18 -2.52 -12.95 25.99
C GLU A 18 -1.72 -12.66 27.28
N TYR A 19 -0.88 -11.63 27.25
CA TYR A 19 -0.12 -11.15 28.39
C TYR A 19 -0.80 -10.02 29.16
N ALA A 20 -1.98 -9.55 28.74
CA ALA A 20 -2.77 -8.56 29.47
C ALA A 20 -2.95 -8.98 30.95
N GLY A 21 -2.63 -8.07 31.87
CA GLY A 21 -2.65 -8.32 33.32
C GLY A 21 -1.52 -9.21 33.86
N LYS A 22 -0.66 -9.78 33.00
CA LYS A 22 0.48 -10.61 33.42
C LYS A 22 1.74 -9.76 33.62
N LYS A 23 2.68 -10.29 34.42
CA LYS A 23 3.99 -9.67 34.64
C LYS A 23 4.95 -10.04 33.50
N VAL A 24 5.61 -9.04 32.93
CA VAL A 24 6.67 -9.20 31.91
C VAL A 24 7.91 -8.42 32.33
N LYS A 25 9.11 -8.90 31.97
CA LYS A 25 10.37 -8.19 32.25
C LYS A 25 10.72 -7.25 31.12
N CYS A 26 11.11 -6.02 31.45
CA CYS A 26 11.66 -5.08 30.49
C CYS A 26 12.98 -5.61 29.92
N THR A 27 13.12 -5.63 28.59
CA THR A 27 14.34 -6.13 27.91
C THR A 27 15.55 -5.20 28.06
N GLY A 28 15.35 -3.94 28.45
CA GLY A 28 16.44 -2.98 28.71
C GLY A 28 16.95 -2.99 30.14
N CYS A 29 16.07 -2.87 31.14
CA CYS A 29 16.48 -2.73 32.54
C CYS A 29 16.18 -3.93 33.44
N GLY A 30 15.48 -4.96 32.94
CA GLY A 30 15.15 -6.18 33.68
C GLY A 30 14.03 -6.07 34.71
N VAL A 31 13.48 -4.87 34.96
CA VAL A 31 12.37 -4.65 35.91
C VAL A 31 11.09 -5.30 35.39
N ALA A 32 10.31 -5.91 36.29
CA ALA A 32 9.03 -6.51 35.98
C ALA A 32 7.91 -5.46 35.97
N HIS A 33 7.12 -5.41 34.89
CA HIS A 33 5.94 -4.56 34.72
C HIS A 33 4.70 -5.42 34.51
N ILE A 34 3.53 -4.93 34.93
CA ILE A 34 2.24 -5.54 34.61
C ILE A 34 1.76 -4.96 33.28
N VAL A 35 1.41 -5.82 32.34
CA VAL A 35 0.86 -5.39 31.05
C VAL A 35 -0.55 -4.84 31.27
N PRO A 36 -0.89 -3.64 30.76
CA PRO A 36 -2.24 -3.09 30.86
C PRO A 36 -3.30 -4.08 30.33
N ALA A 37 -4.47 -4.11 30.96
CA ALA A 37 -5.59 -4.88 30.43
C ALA A 37 -5.99 -4.32 29.05
N CYS A 38 -6.40 -5.18 28.13
CA CYS A 38 -6.65 -4.81 26.72
C CYS A 38 -7.90 -3.94 26.50
N GLY A 39 -8.34 -3.16 27.49
CA GLY A 39 -9.56 -2.36 27.49
C GLY A 39 -9.40 -0.88 27.85
N ASP A 40 -8.22 -0.44 28.32
CA ASP A 40 -8.04 0.93 28.82
C ASP A 40 -7.19 1.82 27.88
N GLU A 41 -7.31 1.61 26.56
CA GLU A 41 -6.93 2.65 25.59
C GLU A 41 -8.17 3.45 25.18
N MET A 42 -8.87 4.06 26.15
CA MET A 42 -9.84 5.11 25.83
C MET A 42 -10.20 5.98 27.05
N GLU A 43 -9.26 6.78 27.58
CA GLU A 43 -9.65 7.96 28.36
C GLU A 43 -8.56 9.05 28.40
N SER A 44 -8.58 9.94 27.41
CA SER A 44 -8.22 11.36 27.66
C SER A 44 -9.00 12.38 26.83
N LYS A 45 -10.03 11.97 26.07
CA LYS A 45 -10.98 12.88 25.43
C LYS A 45 -12.36 12.24 25.28
N ALA A 46 -13.23 12.41 26.28
CA ALA A 46 -14.70 12.58 26.14
C ALA A 46 -15.35 12.43 27.53
N TYR A 47 -15.55 13.56 28.20
CA TYR A 47 -16.46 13.66 29.35
C TYR A 47 -17.85 14.03 28.80
N SER A 48 -18.88 13.46 29.45
CA SER A 48 -20.33 13.65 29.28
C SER A 48 -21.02 13.05 28.05
N GLU A 49 -21.48 11.80 28.17
CA GLU A 49 -22.90 11.45 27.97
C GLU A 49 -23.16 10.04 28.49
N GLY A 50 -24.14 9.90 29.38
CA GLY A 50 -24.47 8.65 30.06
C GLY A 50 -25.21 7.67 29.17
N TYR A 51 -24.90 6.39 29.33
CA TYR A 51 -25.76 5.30 28.89
C TYR A 51 -25.67 4.12 29.87
N GLU A 52 -26.84 3.58 30.20
CA GLU A 52 -27.04 2.48 31.14
C GLU A 52 -26.54 1.15 30.57
N LEU A 53 -25.85 0.38 31.41
CA LEU A 53 -25.33 -0.96 31.12
C LEU A 53 -26.42 -2.03 31.27
N GLY A 54 -26.77 -2.68 30.16
CA GLY A 54 -27.52 -3.93 30.13
C GLY A 54 -26.62 -5.15 30.31
N MET A 55 -26.97 -6.03 31.26
CA MET A 55 -26.33 -7.31 31.54
C MET A 55 -26.45 -8.32 30.38
N LEU A 56 -25.41 -9.14 30.17
CA LEU A 56 -25.46 -10.36 29.36
C LEU A 56 -25.16 -11.62 30.21
N PRO A 57 -25.75 -12.80 29.88
CA PRO A 57 -25.76 -13.95 30.76
C PRO A 57 -24.59 -14.93 30.56
N GLU A 58 -24.25 -15.63 31.65
CA GLU A 58 -23.26 -16.71 31.72
C GLU A 58 -23.85 -18.08 31.31
N GLY A 59 -23.06 -18.88 30.58
CA GLY A 59 -23.30 -20.31 30.28
C GLY A 59 -22.95 -20.65 28.82
N ALA A 60 -22.40 -21.80 28.42
CA ALA A 60 -21.92 -23.01 29.09
C ALA A 60 -21.03 -23.74 28.06
N VAL A 61 -19.83 -24.19 28.45
CA VAL A 61 -19.03 -25.11 27.63
C VAL A 61 -18.68 -26.32 28.49
N LYS A 62 -19.25 -27.48 28.14
CA LYS A 62 -18.85 -28.80 28.66
C LYS A 62 -18.05 -29.51 27.59
N SER A 63 -16.83 -29.90 27.90
CA SER A 63 -15.97 -30.74 27.06
C SER A 63 -15.85 -32.13 27.67
N ASP A 64 -16.43 -33.13 27.01
CA ASP A 64 -16.19 -34.55 27.29
C ASP A 64 -15.21 -35.11 26.26
N HIS A 65 -13.94 -35.23 26.63
CA HIS A 65 -13.00 -36.12 25.93
C HIS A 65 -12.02 -36.77 26.90
N LYS A 66 -12.41 -37.96 27.38
CA LYS A 66 -11.54 -38.89 28.08
C LYS A 66 -11.27 -40.08 27.14
N LYS A 67 -10.33 -39.93 26.20
CA LYS A 67 -9.69 -41.08 25.54
C LYS A 67 -8.42 -41.43 26.30
N THR A 68 -8.28 -42.70 26.63
CA THR A 68 -7.18 -43.23 27.44
C THR A 68 -5.90 -43.33 26.62
N LYS A 69 -4.79 -42.94 27.27
CA LYS A 69 -3.42 -42.91 26.72
C LYS A 69 -2.98 -44.23 26.06
N GLU A 70 -3.53 -45.35 26.52
CA GLU A 70 -3.21 -46.70 26.04
C GLU A 70 -3.72 -46.97 24.61
N GLU A 71 -4.81 -46.34 24.17
CA GLU A 71 -5.31 -46.50 22.79
C GLU A 71 -4.45 -45.74 21.76
N ILE A 72 -3.75 -44.68 22.19
CA ILE A 72 -2.91 -43.87 21.29
C ILE A 72 -1.53 -44.53 21.10
N GLU A 73 -0.97 -45.15 22.15
CA GLU A 73 0.32 -45.84 22.07
C GLU A 73 0.26 -47.10 21.19
N ALA A 74 -0.85 -47.84 21.19
CA ALA A 74 -1.03 -49.03 20.36
C ALA A 74 -1.15 -48.76 18.85
N VAL A 75 -1.63 -47.57 18.45
CA VAL A 75 -1.74 -47.19 17.03
C VAL A 75 -0.38 -46.75 16.46
N LEU A 76 0.46 -46.11 17.28
CA LEU A 76 1.76 -45.60 16.86
C LEU A 76 2.82 -46.68 16.64
N GLU A 77 2.76 -47.80 17.37
CA GLU A 77 3.72 -48.90 17.17
C GLU A 77 3.48 -49.70 15.89
N LYS A 78 2.22 -49.76 15.40
CA LYS A 78 1.89 -50.58 14.22
C LYS A 78 2.26 -49.94 12.87
N GLU A 79 2.39 -48.62 12.79
CA GLU A 79 2.77 -47.93 11.55
C GLU A 79 4.29 -47.80 11.32
N SER A 80 5.10 -47.93 12.39
CA SER A 80 6.55 -47.68 12.30
C SER A 80 7.37 -48.84 11.73
N ALA A 81 6.82 -50.06 11.67
CA ALA A 81 7.55 -51.26 11.26
C ALA A 81 7.63 -51.50 9.74
N THR A 82 6.91 -50.75 8.90
CA THR A 82 6.71 -51.09 7.48
C THR A 82 7.50 -50.22 6.48
N LEU A 83 8.39 -49.33 6.92
CA LEU A 83 8.96 -48.25 6.07
C LEU A 83 10.50 -48.16 6.00
N ILE A 84 11.21 -49.30 5.96
CA ILE A 84 12.67 -49.31 5.76
C ILE A 84 13.03 -50.06 4.48
N GLY A 85 13.22 -49.31 3.39
CA GLY A 85 13.77 -49.82 2.13
C GLY A 85 13.80 -48.76 1.03
N HIS A 86 14.98 -48.18 0.81
CA HIS A 86 15.41 -47.33 -0.32
C HIS A 86 15.22 -45.80 -0.26
N GLY A 87 16.29 -45.10 -0.68
CA GLY A 87 16.30 -43.68 -1.05
C GLY A 87 16.72 -42.71 0.06
N MET A 88 17.99 -42.71 0.50
CA MET A 88 18.54 -41.58 1.27
C MET A 88 19.58 -40.84 0.44
N ILE A 89 19.40 -39.52 0.32
CA ILE A 89 20.32 -38.59 -0.32
C ILE A 89 20.99 -37.71 0.75
N LYS A 90 22.20 -37.22 0.51
CA LYS A 90 22.86 -36.30 1.44
C LYS A 90 22.41 -34.86 1.18
N CYS A 91 22.08 -34.13 2.23
CA CYS A 91 21.84 -32.69 2.14
C CYS A 91 23.13 -32.00 1.67
N PRO A 92 23.09 -31.15 0.62
CA PRO A 92 24.27 -30.47 0.11
C PRO A 92 24.79 -29.38 1.07
N HIS A 93 23.95 -28.90 1.99
CA HIS A 93 24.34 -27.87 2.96
C HIS A 93 24.95 -28.45 4.24
N CYS A 94 24.29 -29.43 4.89
CA CYS A 94 24.75 -29.97 6.17
C CYS A 94 25.35 -31.38 6.10
N GLY A 95 25.31 -32.04 4.93
CA GLY A 95 25.88 -33.38 4.73
C GLY A 95 25.07 -34.55 5.34
N LYS A 96 24.03 -34.27 6.13
CA LYS A 96 23.21 -35.32 6.78
C LYS A 96 22.29 -36.01 5.78
N ALA A 97 22.01 -37.28 6.03
CA ALA A 97 21.10 -38.07 5.21
C ALA A 97 19.67 -37.55 5.33
N VAL A 98 18.99 -37.44 4.19
CA VAL A 98 17.60 -37.03 4.07
C VAL A 98 16.89 -37.99 3.12
N LYS A 99 15.63 -38.29 3.40
CA LYS A 99 14.83 -39.20 2.57
C LYS A 99 14.64 -38.61 1.17
N GLU A 100 14.81 -39.41 0.14
CA GLU A 100 14.66 -38.98 -1.24
C GLU A 100 13.23 -38.48 -1.50
N GLY A 101 13.11 -37.34 -2.16
CA GLY A 101 11.82 -36.68 -2.41
C GLY A 101 11.36 -35.67 -1.34
N VAL A 102 12.07 -35.53 -0.21
CA VAL A 102 11.76 -34.44 0.75
C VAL A 102 12.25 -33.10 0.21
N LYS A 103 11.38 -32.09 0.27
CA LYS A 103 11.68 -30.74 -0.23
C LYS A 103 12.58 -29.94 0.72
N LEU A 104 12.63 -30.32 2.00
CA LEU A 104 13.32 -29.58 3.05
C LEU A 104 14.15 -30.53 3.93
N CYS A 105 15.38 -30.15 4.22
CA CYS A 105 16.21 -30.88 5.18
C CYS A 105 15.72 -30.61 6.61
N VAL A 106 15.22 -31.65 7.29
CA VAL A 106 14.77 -31.56 8.70
C VAL A 106 15.86 -31.17 9.69
N ASN A 107 17.14 -31.21 9.28
CA ASN A 107 18.27 -30.92 10.15
C ASN A 107 18.81 -29.49 10.04
N CYS A 108 18.74 -28.87 8.86
CA CYS A 108 19.28 -27.51 8.67
C CYS A 108 18.29 -26.52 8.03
N GLY A 109 17.10 -26.99 7.63
CA GLY A 109 16.08 -26.13 7.01
C GLY A 109 16.35 -25.77 5.55
N GLU A 110 17.38 -26.33 4.90
CA GLU A 110 17.70 -26.03 3.50
C GLU A 110 16.77 -26.80 2.54
N PHE A 111 16.39 -26.18 1.42
CA PHE A 111 15.60 -26.83 0.38
C PHE A 111 16.45 -27.79 -0.47
N ILE A 112 16.00 -29.03 -0.64
CA ILE A 112 16.68 -30.04 -1.47
C ILE A 112 16.10 -29.98 -2.89
N HIS A 113 16.79 -29.33 -3.81
CA HIS A 113 16.41 -29.37 -5.23
C HIS A 113 16.80 -30.73 -5.85
N LYS A 114 15.83 -31.46 -6.42
CA LYS A 114 16.10 -32.69 -7.18
C LYS A 114 17.05 -32.36 -8.34
N GLY A 115 18.24 -32.96 -8.33
CA GLY A 115 19.16 -32.90 -9.46
C GLY A 115 18.61 -33.73 -10.61
N GLY A 116 17.93 -33.08 -11.56
CA GLY A 116 17.43 -33.71 -12.77
C GLY A 116 16.33 -32.87 -13.39
N GLU A 117 16.60 -32.32 -14.57
CA GLU A 117 15.73 -31.42 -15.34
C GLU A 117 15.57 -30.01 -14.77
N LYS A 118 16.65 -29.23 -14.91
CA LYS A 118 16.51 -27.77 -15.08
C LYS A 118 15.85 -27.51 -16.44
N HIS A 119 14.55 -27.81 -16.59
CA HIS A 119 13.72 -27.05 -17.54
C HIS A 119 13.55 -25.65 -16.96
N GLY A 120 14.65 -24.91 -16.94
CA GLY A 120 14.66 -23.54 -16.47
C GLY A 120 13.85 -22.75 -17.48
N MET A 121 12.94 -21.91 -16.98
CA MET A 121 12.23 -20.90 -17.76
C MET A 121 13.19 -20.11 -18.72
N GLY A 122 14.48 -20.04 -18.38
CA GLY A 122 15.54 -19.49 -19.22
C GLY A 122 15.82 -20.24 -20.55
N GLU A 123 15.67 -21.57 -20.64
CA GLU A 123 15.91 -22.30 -21.89
C GLU A 123 14.76 -22.06 -22.90
N GLU A 124 13.52 -22.07 -22.43
CA GLU A 124 12.35 -21.71 -23.23
C GLU A 124 12.41 -20.25 -23.69
N LEU A 125 12.76 -19.32 -22.79
CA LEU A 125 12.98 -17.91 -23.13
C LEU A 125 14.09 -17.73 -24.16
N ALA A 126 15.19 -18.49 -24.07
CA ALA A 126 16.27 -18.45 -25.05
C ALA A 126 15.83 -18.95 -26.45
N LYS A 127 15.02 -20.02 -26.52
CA LYS A 127 14.44 -20.51 -27.79
C LYS A 127 13.50 -19.49 -28.43
N VAL A 128 12.69 -18.80 -27.63
CA VAL A 128 11.81 -17.73 -28.12
C VAL A 128 12.63 -16.52 -28.57
N ALA A 129 13.63 -16.10 -27.78
CA ALA A 129 14.50 -14.97 -28.10
C ALA A 129 15.27 -15.17 -29.42
N GLY A 130 15.81 -16.38 -29.65
CA GLY A 130 16.55 -16.70 -30.88
C GLY A 130 15.73 -16.55 -32.17
N LYS A 131 14.40 -16.69 -32.09
CA LYS A 131 13.50 -16.51 -33.25
C LYS A 131 13.04 -15.06 -33.44
N MET A 132 13.21 -14.19 -32.44
CA MET A 132 12.65 -12.82 -32.43
C MET A 132 13.69 -11.70 -32.50
N ALA A 133 14.97 -12.00 -32.75
CA ALA A 133 16.01 -10.98 -32.85
C ALA A 133 15.72 -10.00 -34.01
N MET A 134 15.13 -8.84 -33.69
CA MET A 134 14.67 -7.84 -34.67
C MET A 134 15.58 -6.60 -34.73
N GLY A 135 16.77 -6.68 -34.13
CA GLY A 135 17.73 -5.58 -34.09
C GLY A 135 17.46 -4.57 -32.98
N PHE A 136 18.43 -3.67 -32.75
CA PHE A 136 18.42 -2.75 -31.62
C PHE A 136 17.25 -1.76 -31.64
N GLY A 137 16.87 -1.24 -32.82
CA GLY A 137 15.76 -0.30 -32.95
C GLY A 137 14.41 -0.91 -32.53
N ALA A 138 14.14 -2.16 -32.95
CA ALA A 138 12.95 -2.89 -32.53
C ALA A 138 12.95 -3.14 -31.01
N ALA A 139 14.12 -3.44 -30.44
CA ALA A 139 14.26 -3.65 -28.99
C ALA A 139 13.91 -2.40 -28.17
N VAL A 140 14.35 -1.21 -28.62
CA VAL A 140 14.01 0.07 -27.96
C VAL A 140 12.51 0.37 -28.07
N MET A 141 11.91 0.16 -29.25
CA MET A 141 10.47 0.37 -29.47
C MET A 141 9.62 -0.54 -28.57
N VAL A 142 9.89 -1.85 -28.57
CA VAL A 142 9.16 -2.82 -27.75
C VAL A 142 9.41 -2.56 -26.26
N GLY A 143 10.66 -2.30 -25.87
CA GLY A 143 11.01 -1.96 -24.50
C GLY A 143 10.31 -0.69 -24.00
N GLY A 144 10.14 0.32 -24.86
CA GLY A 144 9.42 1.54 -24.53
C GLY A 144 7.93 1.30 -24.32
N LEU A 145 7.30 0.49 -25.17
CA LEU A 145 5.90 0.08 -24.97
C LEU A 145 5.72 -0.69 -23.66
N VAL A 146 6.62 -1.64 -23.36
CA VAL A 146 6.62 -2.38 -22.10
C VAL A 146 6.80 -1.44 -20.91
N ALA A 147 7.69 -0.45 -21.00
CA ALA A 147 7.91 0.53 -19.93
C ALA A 147 6.65 1.37 -19.63
N VAL A 148 5.97 1.86 -20.67
CA VAL A 148 4.72 2.62 -20.53
C VAL A 148 3.63 1.78 -19.90
N ILE A 149 3.42 0.54 -20.39
CA ILE A 149 2.41 -0.38 -19.86
C ILE A 149 2.71 -0.72 -18.40
N ALA A 150 3.96 -1.07 -18.08
CA ALA A 150 4.36 -1.42 -16.72
C ALA A 150 4.17 -0.23 -15.75
N GLY A 151 4.53 0.99 -16.18
CA GLY A 151 4.28 2.22 -15.43
C GLY A 151 2.79 2.49 -15.19
N ALA A 152 1.95 2.30 -16.21
CA ALA A 152 0.50 2.46 -16.09
C ALA A 152 -0.14 1.42 -15.16
N ILE A 153 0.30 0.16 -15.23
CA ILE A 153 -0.15 -0.91 -14.32
C ILE A 153 0.21 -0.55 -12.87
N TRP A 154 1.46 -0.14 -12.63
CA TRP A 154 1.90 0.29 -11.30
C TRP A 154 1.06 1.47 -10.78
N ALA A 155 0.81 2.48 -11.61
CA ALA A 155 -0.05 3.60 -11.26
C ALA A 155 -1.46 3.16 -10.89
N GLY A 156 -2.05 2.23 -11.65
CA GLY A 156 -3.35 1.65 -11.34
C GLY A 156 -3.38 0.97 -9.96
N ILE A 157 -2.31 0.23 -9.60
CA ILE A 157 -2.17 -0.39 -8.27
C ILE A 157 -2.17 0.68 -7.17
N VAL A 158 -1.41 1.76 -7.34
CA VAL A 158 -1.35 2.86 -6.36
C VAL A 158 -2.72 3.52 -6.21
N ILE A 159 -3.40 3.82 -7.32
CA ILE A 159 -4.72 4.47 -7.32
C ILE A 159 -5.76 3.61 -6.61
N LEU A 160 -5.76 2.30 -6.86
CA LEU A 160 -6.73 1.38 -6.27
C LEU A 160 -6.43 1.05 -4.80
N SER A 161 -5.16 0.96 -4.43
CA SER A 161 -4.75 0.60 -3.06
C SER A 161 -4.60 1.79 -2.12
N GLY A 162 -4.35 2.99 -2.65
CA GLY A 162 -3.94 4.16 -1.87
C GLY A 162 -2.52 4.07 -1.30
N TYR A 163 -1.73 3.07 -1.70
CA TYR A 163 -0.38 2.83 -1.19
C TYR A 163 0.67 2.86 -2.30
N GLU A 164 1.74 3.62 -2.10
CA GLU A 164 2.91 3.63 -2.97
C GLU A 164 3.88 2.50 -2.60
N VAL A 165 3.95 1.50 -3.48
CA VAL A 165 4.75 0.31 -3.26
C VAL A 165 6.07 0.39 -4.02
N GLY A 166 7.14 0.83 -3.34
CA GLY A 166 8.43 1.10 -3.97
C GLY A 166 9.10 -0.09 -4.66
N TYR A 167 8.94 -1.32 -4.14
CA TYR A 167 9.55 -2.52 -4.73
C TYR A 167 9.02 -2.88 -6.12
N VAL A 168 7.87 -2.32 -6.54
CA VAL A 168 7.36 -2.47 -7.91
C VAL A 168 8.34 -1.89 -8.94
N ALA A 169 9.14 -0.88 -8.58
CA ALA A 169 10.15 -0.30 -9.46
C ALA A 169 11.21 -1.32 -9.92
N ILE A 170 11.62 -2.25 -9.04
CA ILE A 170 12.54 -3.34 -9.39
C ILE A 170 11.90 -4.24 -10.44
N GLY A 171 10.61 -4.55 -10.28
CA GLY A 171 9.84 -5.34 -11.24
C GLY A 171 9.75 -4.66 -12.61
N ILE A 172 9.48 -3.35 -12.64
CA ILE A 172 9.47 -2.56 -13.90
C ILE A 172 10.85 -2.61 -14.56
N GLY A 173 11.93 -2.34 -13.81
CA GLY A 173 13.30 -2.39 -14.33
C GLY A 173 13.66 -3.78 -14.90
N PHE A 174 13.28 -4.84 -14.19
CA PHE A 174 13.47 -6.22 -14.65
C PHE A 174 12.69 -6.51 -15.94
N LEU A 175 11.40 -6.18 -16.00
CA LEU A 175 10.56 -6.45 -17.17
C LEU A 175 11.04 -5.69 -18.41
N VAL A 176 11.39 -4.41 -18.26
CA VAL A 176 11.94 -3.60 -19.34
C VAL A 176 13.30 -4.14 -19.78
N GLY A 177 14.19 -4.44 -18.84
CA GLY A 177 15.49 -5.04 -19.13
C GLY A 177 15.36 -6.37 -19.89
N LEU A 178 14.51 -7.27 -19.43
CA LEU A 178 14.25 -8.54 -20.08
C LEU A 178 13.70 -8.36 -21.50
N ALA A 179 12.71 -7.48 -21.68
CA ALA A 179 12.10 -7.23 -22.99
C ALA A 179 13.13 -6.70 -23.99
N VAL A 180 13.95 -5.71 -23.60
CA VAL A 180 14.98 -5.13 -24.47
C VAL A 180 16.04 -6.19 -24.80
N THR A 181 16.50 -6.98 -23.83
CA THR A 181 17.51 -8.04 -24.06
C THR A 181 17.00 -9.13 -25.00
N VAL A 182 15.77 -9.61 -24.79
CA VAL A 182 15.17 -10.69 -25.58
C VAL A 182 15.00 -10.26 -27.05
N ILE A 183 14.50 -9.04 -27.29
CA ILE A 183 14.27 -8.54 -28.66
C ILE A 183 15.59 -8.14 -29.35
N ALA A 184 16.57 -7.63 -28.59
CA ALA A 184 17.88 -7.30 -29.13
C ALA A 184 18.68 -8.54 -29.55
N GLY A 185 18.39 -9.71 -28.94
CA GLY A 185 19.06 -10.98 -29.22
C GLY A 185 20.52 -11.05 -28.74
N LYS A 186 21.00 -10.02 -28.04
CA LYS A 186 22.35 -9.95 -27.48
C LYS A 186 22.38 -9.08 -26.23
N GLN A 187 23.31 -9.39 -25.34
CA GLN A 187 23.62 -8.57 -24.18
C GLN A 187 24.83 -7.69 -24.48
N SER A 188 24.72 -6.39 -24.18
CA SER A 188 25.81 -5.43 -24.37
C SER A 188 25.59 -4.19 -23.50
N ALA A 189 26.65 -3.41 -23.27
CA ALA A 189 26.54 -2.15 -22.54
C ALA A 189 25.51 -1.19 -23.17
N GLN A 190 25.41 -1.14 -24.50
CA GLN A 190 24.42 -0.32 -25.20
C GLN A 190 22.98 -0.76 -24.93
N VAL A 191 22.74 -2.09 -24.91
CA VAL A 191 21.43 -2.68 -24.57
C VAL A 191 21.07 -2.38 -23.12
N GLY A 192 22.02 -2.52 -22.20
CA GLY A 192 21.86 -2.15 -20.79
C GLY A 192 21.50 -0.67 -20.59
N THR A 193 22.22 0.25 -21.24
CA THR A 193 21.93 1.70 -21.13
C THR A 193 20.55 2.05 -21.69
N ALA A 194 20.17 1.45 -22.83
CA ALA A 194 18.84 1.66 -23.39
C ALA A 194 17.73 1.16 -22.44
N ALA A 195 17.89 -0.05 -21.90
CA ALA A 195 16.94 -0.61 -20.93
C ALA A 195 16.81 0.27 -19.68
N ALA A 196 17.92 0.78 -19.14
CA ALA A 196 17.92 1.70 -18.01
C ALA A 196 17.15 2.99 -18.30
N GLY A 197 17.41 3.63 -19.45
CA GLY A 197 16.69 4.83 -19.86
C GLY A 197 15.18 4.60 -19.99
N LEU A 198 14.78 3.49 -20.61
CA LEU A 198 13.37 3.13 -20.76
C LEU A 198 12.70 2.81 -19.41
N ALA A 199 13.42 2.20 -18.46
CA ALA A 199 12.90 1.97 -17.12
C ALA A 199 12.58 3.29 -16.40
N VAL A 200 13.44 4.31 -16.53
CA VAL A 200 13.16 5.67 -16.00
C VAL A 200 11.91 6.26 -16.64
N VAL A 201 11.76 6.13 -17.98
CA VAL A 201 10.55 6.59 -18.67
C VAL A 201 9.30 5.90 -18.13
N GLY A 202 9.33 4.58 -17.91
CA GLY A 202 8.20 3.85 -17.33
C GLY A 202 7.82 4.34 -15.93
N LEU A 203 8.81 4.59 -15.07
CA LEU A 203 8.57 5.15 -13.73
C LEU A 203 8.00 6.57 -13.80
N LEU A 204 8.53 7.42 -14.68
CA LEU A 204 8.02 8.78 -14.88
C LEU A 204 6.57 8.77 -15.37
N VAL A 205 6.25 7.92 -16.34
CA VAL A 205 4.87 7.75 -16.84
C VAL A 205 3.96 7.33 -15.70
N GLY A 206 4.33 6.31 -14.91
CA GLY A 206 3.53 5.88 -13.77
C GLY A 206 3.30 7.00 -12.75
N LYS A 207 4.34 7.77 -12.42
CA LYS A 207 4.25 8.89 -11.47
C LYS A 207 3.35 10.02 -12.01
N LEU A 208 3.44 10.33 -13.31
CA LEU A 208 2.57 11.31 -13.95
C LEU A 208 1.09 10.89 -13.94
N ILE A 209 0.81 9.60 -14.15
CA ILE A 209 -0.55 9.03 -14.07
C ILE A 209 -1.09 9.13 -12.64
N ILE A 210 -0.29 8.76 -11.63
CA ILE A 210 -0.65 8.89 -10.20
C ILE A 210 -0.92 10.35 -9.85
N MET A 211 -0.05 11.27 -10.28
CA MET A 211 -0.20 12.70 -10.02
C MET A 211 -1.46 13.28 -10.68
N GLN A 212 -1.75 12.91 -11.93
CA GLN A 212 -2.85 13.50 -12.69
C GLN A 212 -4.22 12.93 -12.30
N TRP A 213 -4.31 11.65 -11.93
CA TRP A 213 -5.59 10.99 -11.64
C TRP A 213 -5.70 10.42 -10.23
N GLY A 214 -4.60 9.93 -9.67
CA GLY A 214 -4.56 9.37 -8.31
C GLY A 214 -4.71 10.44 -7.24
N VAL A 215 -3.82 11.44 -7.23
CA VAL A 215 -3.78 12.49 -6.21
C VAL A 215 -5.13 13.21 -6.08
N PRO A 216 -5.78 13.70 -7.16
CA PRO A 216 -7.08 14.35 -7.01
C PRO A 216 -8.14 13.43 -6.41
N SER A 217 -8.13 12.14 -6.77
CA SER A 217 -9.11 11.16 -6.31
C SER A 217 -8.94 10.78 -4.84
N LEU A 218 -7.69 10.71 -4.36
CA LEU A 218 -7.34 10.42 -2.98
C LEU A 218 -7.64 11.65 -2.10
N MET A 219 -7.21 12.84 -2.52
CA MET A 219 -7.48 14.09 -1.80
C MET A 219 -8.98 14.36 -1.68
N ALA A 220 -9.74 14.21 -2.77
CA ALA A 220 -11.19 14.38 -2.72
C ALA A 220 -11.86 13.35 -1.80
N GLY A 221 -11.35 12.12 -1.76
CA GLY A 221 -11.84 11.08 -0.86
C GLY A 221 -11.62 11.40 0.62
N GLU A 222 -10.45 11.90 0.99
CA GLU A 222 -10.16 12.31 2.37
C GLU A 222 -10.89 13.60 2.75
N PHE A 223 -10.93 14.60 1.87
CA PHE A 223 -11.61 15.85 2.13
C PHE A 223 -13.13 15.68 2.24
N ALA A 224 -13.73 14.77 1.47
CA ALA A 224 -15.16 14.46 1.58
C ALA A 224 -15.56 13.85 2.94
N LYS A 225 -14.61 13.30 3.71
CA LYS A 225 -14.84 12.81 5.07
C LYS A 225 -14.83 13.92 6.12
N MET A 226 -14.33 15.11 5.78
CA MET A 226 -14.25 16.26 6.67
C MET A 226 -15.46 17.18 6.44
N PRO A 227 -16.43 17.29 7.38
CA PRO A 227 -17.66 18.07 7.19
C PRO A 227 -17.40 19.51 6.75
N GLY A 228 -16.43 20.19 7.37
CA GLY A 228 -16.09 21.57 7.02
C GLY A 228 -15.60 21.75 5.57
N MET A 229 -14.88 20.78 5.01
CA MET A 229 -14.45 20.85 3.60
C MET A 229 -15.63 20.68 2.65
N VAL A 230 -16.58 19.81 3.00
CA VAL A 230 -17.81 19.62 2.22
C VAL A 230 -18.68 20.89 2.27
N GLU A 231 -18.79 21.53 3.42
CA GLU A 231 -19.52 22.79 3.58
C GLU A 231 -18.89 23.92 2.76
N ILE A 232 -17.56 24.08 2.79
CA ILE A 232 -16.85 25.06 1.95
C ILE A 232 -17.09 24.79 0.46
N ALA A 233 -16.95 23.53 0.03
CA ALA A 233 -17.20 23.16 -1.37
C ALA A 233 -18.66 23.40 -1.77
N MET A 234 -19.61 23.16 -0.86
CA MET A 234 -21.03 23.43 -1.07
C MET A 234 -21.32 24.93 -1.16
N ALA A 235 -20.69 25.75 -0.33
CA ALA A 235 -20.79 27.21 -0.41
C ALA A 235 -20.34 27.70 -1.79
N GLY A 236 -19.22 27.17 -2.30
CA GLY A 236 -18.72 27.43 -3.66
C GLY A 236 -19.76 27.07 -4.73
N LYS A 237 -20.32 25.86 -4.68
CA LYS A 237 -21.37 25.42 -5.61
C LYS A 237 -22.61 26.30 -5.56
N MET A 238 -23.13 26.57 -4.37
CA MET A 238 -24.34 27.38 -4.21
C MET A 238 -24.13 28.82 -4.69
N SER A 239 -22.91 29.36 -4.53
CA SER A 239 -22.53 30.66 -5.07
C SER A 239 -22.50 30.66 -6.61
N GLU A 240 -21.86 29.66 -7.23
CA GLU A 240 -21.80 29.51 -8.70
C GLU A 240 -23.21 29.35 -9.31
N GLU A 241 -24.05 28.52 -8.69
CA GLU A 241 -25.40 28.21 -9.17
C GLU A 241 -26.47 29.22 -8.74
N LYS A 242 -26.10 30.23 -7.93
CA LYS A 242 -27.04 31.18 -7.29
C LYS A 242 -28.18 30.48 -6.55
N ALA A 243 -27.85 29.37 -5.88
CA ALA A 243 -28.80 28.45 -5.25
C ALA A 243 -29.16 28.82 -3.80
N PHE A 244 -28.61 29.91 -3.28
CA PHE A 244 -29.00 30.45 -1.97
C PHE A 244 -30.43 30.99 -1.99
N SER A 245 -31.05 31.10 -0.81
CA SER A 245 -32.34 31.78 -0.68
C SER A 245 -32.28 33.21 -1.23
N SER A 246 -33.42 33.73 -1.70
CA SER A 246 -33.50 35.05 -2.33
C SER A 246 -32.96 36.17 -1.44
N ARG A 247 -33.09 36.04 -0.12
CA ARG A 247 -32.57 37.00 0.86
C ARG A 247 -31.04 37.03 0.85
N VAL A 248 -30.40 35.87 0.99
CA VAL A 248 -28.93 35.74 0.97
C VAL A 248 -28.40 36.14 -0.41
N GLN A 249 -29.01 35.64 -1.49
CA GLN A 249 -28.59 35.94 -2.86
C GLN A 249 -28.68 37.44 -3.19
N THR A 250 -29.70 38.16 -2.70
CA THR A 250 -29.83 39.61 -2.90
C THR A 250 -28.67 40.36 -2.24
N VAL A 251 -28.25 39.96 -1.04
CA VAL A 251 -27.11 40.57 -0.33
C VAL A 251 -25.80 40.28 -1.07
N LEU A 252 -25.59 39.03 -1.51
CA LEU A 252 -24.42 38.64 -2.30
C LEU A 252 -24.34 39.40 -3.63
N ASN A 253 -25.45 39.51 -4.37
CA ASN A 253 -25.50 40.25 -5.64
C ASN A 253 -25.19 41.74 -5.45
N ARG A 254 -25.82 42.40 -4.46
CA ARG A 254 -25.54 43.83 -4.15
C ARG A 254 -24.10 44.06 -3.74
N ARG A 255 -23.46 43.08 -3.12
CA ARG A 255 -22.04 43.16 -2.77
C ARG A 255 -21.17 43.08 -4.02
N ALA A 256 -21.44 42.11 -4.89
CA ALA A 256 -20.73 41.98 -6.17
C ALA A 256 -20.87 43.24 -7.05
N GLU A 257 -22.06 43.85 -7.10
CA GLU A 257 -22.31 45.10 -7.84
C GLU A 257 -21.53 46.31 -7.30
N ARG A 258 -21.29 46.36 -5.99
CA ARG A 258 -20.53 47.45 -5.36
C ARG A 258 -19.02 47.32 -5.55
N GLY A 259 -18.53 46.18 -6.03
CA GLY A 259 -17.10 45.87 -6.02
C GLY A 259 -16.52 45.90 -4.61
N ASP A 260 -17.34 45.62 -3.58
CA ASP A 260 -16.86 45.52 -2.21
C ASP A 260 -15.89 44.34 -2.15
N ASP A 261 -14.63 44.60 -1.77
CA ASP A 261 -13.63 43.56 -1.55
C ASP A 261 -14.17 42.48 -0.58
N GLU A 262 -13.75 41.25 -0.78
CA GLU A 262 -14.22 40.06 -0.06
C GLU A 262 -14.02 40.16 1.47
N GLU A 263 -13.17 41.09 1.92
CA GLU A 263 -12.80 41.32 3.33
C GLU A 263 -13.91 41.88 4.23
N ARG A 264 -14.92 42.58 3.70
CA ARG A 264 -16.00 43.13 4.56
C ARG A 264 -16.86 41.98 5.14
N PRO A 265 -17.03 41.82 6.46
CA PRO A 265 -17.89 40.76 6.98
C PRO A 265 -19.35 40.95 6.57
N LEU A 266 -20.06 39.85 6.30
CA LEU A 266 -21.50 39.89 6.08
C LEU A 266 -22.21 40.25 7.41
N PRO A 267 -23.43 40.83 7.37
CA PRO A 267 -24.23 40.94 8.57
C PRO A 267 -24.41 39.54 9.19
N THR A 268 -24.21 39.41 10.50
CA THR A 268 -24.23 38.11 11.22
C THR A 268 -25.48 37.28 10.89
N THR A 269 -26.64 37.92 10.83
CA THR A 269 -27.91 37.25 10.47
C THR A 269 -27.94 36.65 9.07
N ILE A 270 -27.20 37.22 8.11
CA ILE A 270 -27.08 36.70 6.74
C ILE A 270 -26.06 35.57 6.71
N GLU A 271 -24.96 35.70 7.45
CA GLU A 271 -23.93 34.67 7.58
C GLU A 271 -24.48 33.39 8.23
N GLU A 272 -25.17 33.51 9.36
CA GLU A 272 -25.83 32.39 10.05
C GLU A 272 -26.83 31.68 9.12
N GLN A 273 -27.64 32.45 8.38
CA GLN A 273 -28.59 31.89 7.43
C GLN A 273 -27.88 31.15 6.28
N MET A 274 -26.80 31.74 5.74
CA MET A 274 -26.01 31.15 4.67
C MET A 274 -25.38 29.82 5.12
N MET A 275 -24.76 29.78 6.30
CA MET A 275 -24.16 28.57 6.87
C MET A 275 -25.20 27.49 7.17
N ALA A 276 -26.39 27.86 7.65
CA ALA A 276 -27.49 26.91 7.86
C ALA A 276 -27.98 26.29 6.54
N GLU A 277 -28.12 27.09 5.48
CA GLU A 277 -28.49 26.61 4.14
C GLU A 277 -27.43 25.67 3.56
N ILE A 278 -26.14 26.01 3.70
CA ILE A 278 -25.00 25.19 3.29
C ILE A 278 -25.00 23.84 4.01
N GLY A 279 -25.08 23.83 5.34
CA GLY A 279 -25.08 22.61 6.14
C GLY A 279 -26.29 21.72 5.85
N ALA A 280 -27.46 22.32 5.65
CA ALA A 280 -28.68 21.61 5.25
C ALA A 280 -28.57 20.98 3.85
N ALA A 281 -27.90 21.65 2.91
CA ALA A 281 -27.66 21.11 1.58
C ALA A 281 -26.59 20.00 1.62
N ALA A 282 -25.48 20.22 2.31
CA ALA A 282 -24.37 19.27 2.43
C ALA A 282 -24.76 17.97 3.14
N SER A 283 -25.62 18.05 4.17
CA SER A 283 -26.10 16.87 4.91
C SER A 283 -26.99 15.94 4.09
N LYS A 284 -27.66 16.45 3.04
CA LYS A 284 -28.52 15.65 2.15
C LYS A 284 -27.75 14.88 1.08
N MET A 285 -26.47 15.19 0.86
CA MET A 285 -25.67 14.60 -0.22
C MET A 285 -25.15 13.20 0.12
N GLY A 286 -25.15 12.32 -0.89
CA GLY A 286 -24.49 11.02 -0.83
C GLY A 286 -22.97 11.14 -0.75
N ALA A 287 -22.28 10.07 -0.33
CA ALA A 287 -20.81 10.08 -0.20
C ALA A 287 -20.09 10.36 -1.53
N ASP A 288 -20.56 9.78 -2.64
CA ASP A 288 -19.98 10.00 -3.97
C ASP A 288 -20.22 11.42 -4.48
N GLU A 289 -21.39 12.00 -4.17
CA GLU A 289 -21.70 13.38 -4.51
C GLU A 289 -20.82 14.36 -3.72
N LYS A 290 -20.58 14.09 -2.43
CA LYS A 290 -19.65 14.89 -1.62
C LYS A 290 -18.24 14.84 -2.19
N LYS A 291 -17.78 13.66 -2.62
CA LYS A 291 -16.48 13.49 -3.26
C LYS A 291 -16.34 14.27 -4.57
N SER A 292 -17.35 14.22 -5.43
CA SER A 292 -17.32 14.97 -6.70
C SER A 292 -17.39 16.48 -6.49
N LEU A 293 -18.21 16.93 -5.54
CA LEU A 293 -18.30 18.34 -5.13
C LEU A 293 -16.95 18.87 -4.63
N VAL A 294 -16.36 18.20 -3.66
CA VAL A 294 -15.06 18.57 -3.08
C VAL A 294 -13.96 18.55 -4.15
N ARG A 295 -13.98 17.56 -5.04
CA ARG A 295 -13.02 17.51 -6.16
C ARG A 295 -13.09 18.77 -7.01
N ARG A 296 -14.30 19.13 -7.47
CA ARG A 296 -14.50 20.25 -8.39
C ARG A 296 -14.19 21.60 -7.76
N PHE A 297 -14.63 21.84 -6.53
CA PHE A 297 -14.58 23.17 -5.92
C PHE A 297 -13.36 23.42 -5.03
N MET A 298 -12.64 22.36 -4.62
CA MET A 298 -11.45 22.51 -3.78
C MET A 298 -10.21 21.93 -4.42
N VAL A 299 -10.27 20.66 -4.83
CA VAL A 299 -9.07 19.94 -5.26
C VAL A 299 -8.59 20.42 -6.63
N ASP A 300 -9.47 20.51 -7.62
CA ASP A 300 -9.10 20.89 -8.99
C ASP A 300 -8.54 22.33 -9.07
N PRO A 301 -9.15 23.36 -8.42
CA PRO A 301 -8.58 24.71 -8.38
C PRO A 301 -7.23 24.76 -7.66
N MET A 302 -7.13 24.11 -6.49
CA MET A 302 -5.89 24.08 -5.70
C MET A 302 -4.75 23.42 -6.48
N LEU A 303 -5.03 22.32 -7.20
CA LEU A 303 -4.05 21.71 -8.08
C LEU A 303 -3.75 22.61 -9.28
N GLY A 304 -4.77 23.23 -9.88
CA GLY A 304 -4.69 24.09 -11.07
C GLY A 304 -3.70 25.24 -10.96
N GLU A 305 -3.53 25.81 -9.76
CA GLU A 305 -2.57 26.89 -9.51
C GLU A 305 -1.11 26.41 -9.48
N MET A 306 -0.87 25.12 -9.21
CA MET A 306 0.47 24.57 -9.18
C MET A 306 0.96 24.20 -10.57
N THR A 307 2.19 24.64 -10.90
CA THR A 307 2.85 24.22 -12.14
C THR A 307 3.16 22.72 -12.12
N ILE A 308 3.28 22.11 -13.29
CA ILE A 308 3.64 20.68 -13.41
C ILE A 308 4.97 20.39 -12.69
N MET A 309 5.92 21.33 -12.72
CA MET A 309 7.22 21.16 -12.07
C MET A 309 7.14 21.21 -10.55
N ASP A 310 6.27 22.06 -10.01
CA ASP A 310 6.07 22.14 -8.55
C ASP A 310 5.39 20.87 -8.04
N ARG A 311 4.35 20.41 -8.76
CA ARG A 311 3.70 19.13 -8.47
C ARG A 311 4.70 17.97 -8.55
N LEU A 312 5.58 17.97 -9.55
CA LEU A 312 6.59 16.92 -9.67
C LEU A 312 7.55 16.93 -8.46
N LYS A 313 8.03 18.11 -8.06
CA LYS A 313 8.94 18.24 -6.91
C LYS A 313 8.31 17.78 -5.61
N ASP A 314 7.03 18.10 -5.39
CA ASP A 314 6.34 17.74 -4.14
C ASP A 314 6.06 16.23 -4.03
N VAL A 315 5.84 15.55 -5.16
CA VAL A 315 5.55 14.10 -5.18
C VAL A 315 6.84 13.27 -5.31
N PHE A 316 7.95 13.85 -5.79
CA PHE A 316 9.25 13.18 -5.83
C PHE A 316 9.97 13.27 -4.48
N SER A 317 9.82 12.23 -3.69
CA SER A 317 10.56 12.05 -2.44
C SER A 317 12.00 11.59 -2.71
N ALA A 318 12.90 11.80 -1.74
CA ALA A 318 14.24 11.20 -1.78
C ALA A 318 14.18 9.67 -1.89
N TRP A 319 13.09 9.06 -1.40
CA TRP A 319 12.85 7.62 -1.50
C TRP A 319 12.57 7.17 -2.94
N ASP A 320 11.90 7.98 -3.75
CA ASP A 320 11.69 7.70 -5.19
C ASP A 320 13.04 7.63 -5.93
N GLY A 321 14.01 8.45 -5.55
CA GLY A 321 15.37 8.41 -6.10
C GLY A 321 16.06 7.06 -5.88
N LEU A 322 15.90 6.47 -4.69
CA LEU A 322 16.43 5.14 -4.36
C LEU A 322 15.79 4.07 -5.27
N TRP A 323 14.47 4.07 -5.40
CA TRP A 323 13.77 3.08 -6.23
C TRP A 323 14.07 3.23 -7.72
N CYS A 324 14.23 4.47 -8.19
CA CYS A 324 14.66 4.74 -9.55
C CYS A 324 16.06 4.15 -9.81
N LEU A 325 17.01 4.33 -8.88
CA LEU A 325 18.34 3.73 -8.99
C LEU A 325 18.28 2.20 -9.00
N LEU A 326 17.44 1.59 -8.17
CA LEU A 326 17.25 0.14 -8.14
C LEU A 326 16.64 -0.39 -9.44
N ALA A 327 15.66 0.31 -10.02
CA ALA A 327 15.09 -0.04 -11.32
C ALA A 327 16.12 0.07 -12.45
N VAL A 328 16.88 1.17 -12.46
CA VAL A 328 17.95 1.44 -13.44
C VAL A 328 19.03 0.37 -13.38
N THR A 329 19.54 0.06 -12.18
CA THR A 329 20.60 -0.95 -12.01
C THR A 329 20.10 -2.35 -12.39
N THR A 330 18.86 -2.69 -12.06
CA THR A 330 18.22 -3.95 -12.47
C THR A 330 18.08 -4.04 -13.99
N ALA A 331 17.54 -3.01 -14.64
CA ALA A 331 17.38 -2.96 -16.10
C ALA A 331 18.73 -3.02 -16.82
N PHE A 332 19.71 -2.25 -16.34
CA PHE A 332 21.07 -2.23 -16.88
C PHE A 332 21.75 -3.59 -16.77
N GLY A 333 21.70 -4.23 -15.59
CA GLY A 333 22.30 -5.54 -15.36
C GLY A 333 21.72 -6.62 -16.27
N MET A 334 20.40 -6.57 -16.51
CA MET A 334 19.72 -7.48 -17.44
C MET A 334 20.14 -7.28 -18.90
N GLY A 335 20.36 -6.03 -19.32
CA GLY A 335 20.78 -5.68 -20.68
C GLY A 335 22.27 -5.89 -20.95
N LYS A 336 23.13 -5.63 -19.96
CA LYS A 336 24.58 -5.76 -20.11
C LYS A 336 25.02 -7.23 -20.13
N GLY A 337 24.37 -8.09 -19.35
CA GLY A 337 24.83 -9.48 -19.15
C GLY A 337 26.01 -9.58 -18.18
N LYS A 338 26.50 -10.81 -17.96
CA LYS A 338 27.73 -11.07 -17.20
C LYS A 338 28.88 -11.13 -18.20
N GLU A 339 29.80 -10.17 -18.10
CA GLU A 339 31.12 -10.24 -18.75
C GLU A 339 31.99 -11.32 -18.10
#